data_AF-A0A662KYA8-F1
#
_entry.id   AF-A0A662KYA8-F1
#
_cell.length_a   1.000
_cell.length_b   1.000
_cell.length_c   1.000
_cell.angle_alpha   90.00
_cell.angle_beta   90.00
_cell.angle_gamma   90.00
#
_symmetry.space_group_name_H-M   'P 1'
#
loop_
_entity.id
_entity.type
_entity.pdbx_description
1 polymer ?
#
loop_
_entity_poly.entity_id
_entity_poly.type
_entity_poly.pdbx_seq_one_letter_code
_entity_poly.pdbx_strand_id
1 'polypeptide(L)'
;VVSSGIGAIIRLDPIIPGVNDDYDSLLAVVKTAEKCGASGITASTFKPRPDSFKRMIRAFPEHEKAWRELYTQRVGNTLYANKKYRHEIMKIVREMCDEHGLTFATCREGFLSLHTAPSCDGTHMLGAKFI
;
A
#
# COMPACT_ATOMS: atom_id res chain seq x y z
N VAL A 1 3.44 -12.08 17.20
CA VAL A 1 3.62 -10.61 17.37
C VAL A 1 2.46 -10.06 18.18
N VAL A 2 1.26 -9.96 17.59
CA VAL A 2 0.07 -9.44 18.28
C VAL A 2 -0.30 -10.25 19.53
N SER A 3 -0.30 -11.58 19.45
CA SER A 3 -0.58 -12.48 20.59
C SER A 3 0.40 -12.35 21.76
N SER A 4 1.55 -11.70 21.55
CA SER A 4 2.55 -11.40 22.57
C SER A 4 2.42 -9.98 23.15
N GLY A 5 1.33 -9.27 22.83
CA GLY A 5 1.07 -7.89 23.28
C GLY A 5 1.82 -6.81 22.49
N ILE A 6 2.47 -7.16 21.37
CA ILE A 6 3.20 -6.20 20.52
C ILE A 6 2.26 -5.74 19.39
N GLY A 7 2.00 -4.43 19.33
CA GLY A 7 1.22 -3.82 18.24
C GLY A 7 1.88 -4.03 16.88
N ALA A 8 1.07 -4.24 15.85
CA ALA A 8 1.55 -4.52 14.49
C ALA A 8 0.69 -3.82 13.44
N ILE A 9 1.33 -3.34 12.39
CA ILE A 9 0.66 -2.90 11.15
C ILE A 9 1.07 -3.82 10.01
N ILE A 10 0.18 -4.01 9.05
CA ILE A 10 0.47 -4.73 7.82
C ILE A 10 0.93 -3.73 6.75
N ARG A 11 1.99 -4.07 6.02
CA ARG A 11 2.45 -3.29 4.86
C ARG A 11 1.96 -3.95 3.57
N LEU A 12 0.88 -3.43 3.01
CA LEU A 12 0.42 -3.76 1.66
C LEU A 12 1.15 -2.86 0.65
N ASP A 13 2.47 -3.05 0.60
CA ASP A 13 3.40 -2.17 -0.10
C ASP A 13 4.51 -3.01 -0.76
N PRO A 14 4.47 -3.25 -2.09
CA PRO A 14 3.65 -2.53 -3.07
C PRO A 14 2.37 -3.26 -3.54
N ILE A 15 1.37 -2.47 -3.92
CA ILE A 15 0.26 -2.85 -4.82
C ILE A 15 0.72 -2.64 -6.27
N ILE A 16 0.66 -3.69 -7.09
CA ILE A 16 1.15 -3.75 -8.46
C ILE A 16 -0.06 -3.87 -9.41
N PRO A 17 -0.25 -2.91 -10.34
CA PRO A 17 -1.39 -2.92 -11.25
C PRO A 17 -1.47 -4.19 -12.09
N GLY A 18 -2.62 -4.86 -12.09
CA GLY A 18 -2.89 -6.11 -12.80
C GLY A 18 -2.35 -7.38 -12.14
N VAL A 19 -1.59 -7.28 -11.04
CA VAL A 19 -0.94 -8.44 -10.41
C VAL A 19 -1.54 -8.78 -9.04
N ASN A 20 -1.84 -7.77 -8.22
CA ASN A 20 -2.42 -7.99 -6.88
C ASN A 20 -3.39 -6.88 -6.45
N ASP A 21 -3.86 -6.05 -7.40
CA ASP A 21 -4.71 -4.88 -7.17
C ASP A 21 -6.20 -5.16 -7.40
N ASP A 22 -6.59 -6.41 -7.65
CA ASP A 22 -7.99 -6.79 -7.72
C ASP A 22 -8.65 -6.75 -6.33
N TYR A 23 -9.96 -6.53 -6.31
CA TYR A 23 -10.73 -6.30 -5.09
C TYR A 23 -10.61 -7.48 -4.09
N ASP A 24 -10.69 -8.72 -4.57
CA ASP A 24 -10.68 -9.90 -3.72
C ASP A 24 -9.29 -10.11 -3.08
N SER A 25 -8.22 -9.90 -3.85
CA SER A 25 -6.84 -9.90 -3.34
C SER A 25 -6.63 -8.87 -2.23
N LEU A 26 -7.06 -7.63 -2.45
CA LEU A 26 -6.95 -6.56 -1.45
C LEU A 26 -7.77 -6.88 -0.19
N LEU A 27 -9.01 -7.31 -0.37
CA LEU A 27 -9.91 -7.64 0.73
C LEU A 27 -9.40 -8.84 1.55
N ALA A 28 -8.78 -9.84 0.90
CA ALA A 28 -8.19 -10.98 1.60
C ALA A 28 -7.07 -10.56 2.56
N VAL A 29 -6.24 -9.58 2.17
CA VAL A 29 -5.21 -9.01 3.05
C VAL A 29 -5.84 -8.27 4.23
N VAL A 30 -6.87 -7.45 3.98
CA VAL A 30 -7.59 -6.69 5.02
C VAL A 30 -8.24 -7.62 6.04
N LYS A 31 -9.01 -8.62 5.59
CA LYS A 31 -9.64 -9.63 6.46
C LYS A 31 -8.63 -10.41 7.27
N THR A 32 -7.49 -10.76 6.66
CA THR A 32 -6.43 -11.48 7.36
C THR A 32 -5.76 -10.59 8.40
N ALA A 33 -5.53 -9.31 8.10
CA ALA A 33 -4.98 -8.34 9.04
C ALA A 33 -5.87 -8.19 10.28
N GLU A 34 -7.19 -8.02 10.06
CA GLU A 34 -8.19 -7.98 11.13
C GLU A 34 -8.17 -9.27 11.96
N LYS A 35 -8.26 -10.44 11.32
CA LYS A 35 -8.25 -11.75 12.00
C LYS A 35 -7.01 -11.97 12.86
N CYS A 36 -5.86 -11.44 12.43
CA CYS A 36 -4.60 -11.52 13.15
C CYS A 36 -4.44 -10.44 14.25
N GLY A 37 -5.41 -9.54 14.39
CA GLY A 37 -5.41 -8.44 15.37
C GLY A 37 -4.40 -7.33 15.06
N ALA A 38 -4.08 -7.11 13.77
CA ALA A 38 -3.28 -5.95 13.38
C ALA A 38 -4.03 -4.65 13.69
N SER A 39 -3.29 -3.58 14.01
CA SER A 39 -3.85 -2.26 14.33
C SER A 39 -4.21 -1.46 13.08
N GLY A 40 -3.65 -1.83 11.92
CA GLY A 40 -3.90 -1.12 10.67
C GLY A 40 -3.08 -1.62 9.49
N ILE A 41 -3.29 -0.96 8.36
CA ILE A 41 -2.62 -1.22 7.09
C ILE A 41 -1.94 0.07 6.61
N THR A 42 -0.68 -0.06 6.20
CA THR A 42 -0.03 0.93 5.34
C THR A 42 0.07 0.38 3.94
N ALA A 43 -0.42 1.14 2.95
CA ALA A 43 -0.36 0.73 1.55
C ALA A 43 0.43 1.70 0.68
N SER A 44 0.95 1.20 -0.43
CA SER A 44 1.50 2.03 -1.49
C SER A 44 1.49 1.30 -2.82
N THR A 45 1.37 2.03 -3.92
CA THR A 45 1.53 1.50 -5.27
C THR A 45 3.01 1.26 -5.58
N PHE A 46 3.28 0.28 -6.44
CA PHE A 46 4.61 0.00 -6.94
C PHE A 46 5.22 1.22 -7.65
N LYS A 47 6.47 1.55 -7.33
CA LYS A 47 7.19 2.72 -7.86
C LYS A 47 8.53 2.30 -8.48
N PRO A 48 8.53 1.70 -9.68
CA PRO A 48 9.72 1.08 -10.22
C PRO A 48 10.82 2.11 -10.52
N ARG A 49 12.07 1.69 -10.28
CA ARG A 49 13.26 2.25 -10.95
C ARG A 49 13.41 1.62 -12.34
N PRO A 50 14.20 2.20 -13.27
CA PRO A 50 14.33 1.66 -14.63
C PRO A 50 14.69 0.17 -14.71
N ASP A 51 15.65 -0.30 -13.89
CA ASP A 51 16.01 -1.73 -13.84
C ASP A 51 14.85 -2.60 -13.31
N SER A 52 14.25 -2.18 -12.20
CA SER A 52 13.10 -2.86 -11.61
C SER A 52 11.92 -2.94 -12.58
N PHE A 53 11.69 -1.90 -13.38
CA PHE A 53 10.64 -1.91 -14.40
C PHE A 53 10.91 -2.95 -15.50
N LYS A 54 12.16 -3.05 -15.98
CA LYS A 54 12.57 -4.07 -16.96
C LYS A 54 12.37 -5.48 -16.40
N ARG A 55 12.71 -5.71 -15.14
CA ARG A 55 12.52 -7.01 -14.47
C ARG A 55 11.06 -7.37 -14.32
N MET A 56 10.21 -6.41 -13.96
CA MET A 56 8.77 -6.62 -13.87
C MET A 56 8.17 -6.95 -15.24
N ILE A 57 8.52 -6.19 -16.30
CA ILE A 57 8.08 -6.49 -17.67
C ILE A 57 8.51 -7.89 -18.11
N ARG A 58 9.72 -8.33 -17.73
CA ARG A 58 10.17 -9.70 -18.05
C ARG A 58 9.37 -10.77 -17.29
N ALA A 59 9.00 -10.49 -16.05
CA ALA A 59 8.24 -11.43 -15.22
C ALA A 59 6.75 -11.50 -15.59
N PHE A 60 6.19 -10.38 -16.05
CA PHE A 60 4.77 -10.22 -16.41
C PHE A 60 4.64 -9.51 -17.78
N PRO A 61 5.08 -10.14 -18.88
CA PRO A 61 5.11 -9.51 -20.20
C PRO A 61 3.72 -9.08 -20.70
N GLU A 62 2.66 -9.77 -20.27
CA GLU A 62 1.26 -9.44 -20.57
C GLU A 62 0.83 -8.04 -20.09
N HIS A 63 1.50 -7.49 -19.07
CA HIS A 63 1.20 -6.17 -18.53
C HIS A 63 2.05 -5.05 -19.14
N GLU A 64 3.03 -5.36 -20.00
CA GLU A 64 4.00 -4.37 -20.50
C GLU A 64 3.30 -3.14 -21.11
N LYS A 65 2.36 -3.35 -22.02
CA LYS A 65 1.65 -2.26 -22.70
C LYS A 65 0.92 -1.37 -21.69
N ALA A 66 0.11 -1.99 -20.82
CA ALA A 66 -0.67 -1.27 -19.81
C ALA A 66 0.24 -0.50 -18.83
N TRP A 67 1.35 -1.10 -18.40
CA TRP A 67 2.29 -0.45 -17.50
C TRP A 67 3.02 0.72 -18.15
N ARG A 68 3.42 0.63 -19.43
CA ARG A 68 4.04 1.76 -20.14
C ARG A 68 3.10 2.96 -20.27
N GLU A 69 1.80 2.72 -20.41
CA GLU A 69 0.77 3.76 -20.44
C GLU A 69 0.41 4.30 -19.05
N LEU A 70 0.52 3.46 -18.01
CA LEU A 70 0.14 3.80 -16.64
C LEU A 70 1.24 4.54 -15.87
N TYR A 71 2.49 4.11 -16.01
CA TYR A 71 3.66 4.63 -15.29
C TYR A 71 4.27 5.87 -15.96
N THR A 72 3.54 6.99 -15.90
CA THR A 72 3.88 8.22 -16.61
C THR A 72 4.52 9.31 -15.75
N GLN A 73 4.42 9.20 -14.42
CA GLN A 73 4.86 10.26 -13.52
C GLN A 73 6.28 9.98 -13.01
N ARG A 74 7.26 10.80 -13.41
CA ARG A 74 8.64 10.67 -12.91
C ARG A 74 8.81 11.43 -11.61
N VAL A 75 9.27 10.74 -10.57
CA VAL A 75 9.63 11.32 -9.27
C VAL A 75 11.06 10.87 -8.95
N GLY A 76 12.01 11.78 -9.11
CA GLY A 76 13.44 11.47 -9.06
C GLY A 76 13.83 10.33 -10.02
N ASN A 77 14.31 9.22 -9.46
CA ASN A 77 14.75 8.03 -10.20
C ASN A 77 13.70 6.91 -10.25
N THR A 78 12.46 7.21 -9.90
CA THR A 78 11.33 6.25 -9.93
C THR A 78 10.21 6.75 -10.82
N LEU A 79 9.44 5.81 -11.38
CA LEU A 79 8.17 6.07 -12.02
C LEU A 79 7.03 5.77 -11.05
N TYR A 80 6.00 6.59 -11.12
CA TYR A 80 4.75 6.45 -10.40
C TYR A 80 3.66 6.20 -11.44
N ALA A 81 2.72 5.32 -11.09
CA ALA A 81 1.47 5.23 -11.83
C ALA A 81 0.75 6.59 -11.81
N ASN A 82 -0.09 6.85 -12.81
CA ASN A 82 -0.82 8.10 -12.88
C ASN A 82 -1.62 8.36 -11.58
N LYS A 83 -1.77 9.64 -11.22
CA LYS A 83 -2.37 10.04 -9.94
C LYS A 83 -3.78 9.47 -9.73
N LYS A 84 -4.58 9.36 -10.79
CA LYS A 84 -5.95 8.83 -10.72
C LYS A 84 -5.94 7.40 -10.21
N TYR A 85 -5.19 6.51 -10.87
CA TYR A 85 -5.07 5.11 -10.44
C TYR A 85 -4.59 5.00 -8.99
N ARG A 86 -3.50 5.71 -8.64
CA ARG A 86 -2.94 5.65 -7.28
C ARG A 86 -3.94 6.12 -6.23
N HIS A 87 -4.70 7.17 -6.51
CA HIS A 87 -5.70 7.68 -5.59
C HIS A 87 -6.84 6.68 -5.40
N GLU A 88 -7.42 6.17 -6.50
CA GLU A 88 -8.53 5.22 -6.44
C GLU A 88 -8.16 3.95 -5.68
N ILE A 89 -6.98 3.36 -5.95
CA ILE A 89 -6.59 2.12 -5.28
C ILE A 89 -6.32 2.33 -3.78
N MET A 90 -5.72 3.47 -3.39
CA MET A 90 -5.55 3.81 -1.97
C MET A 90 -6.89 4.08 -1.27
N LYS A 91 -7.83 4.69 -1.97
CA LYS A 91 -9.18 4.94 -1.46
C LYS A 91 -9.94 3.63 -1.23
N ILE A 92 -9.87 2.68 -2.16
CA ILE A 92 -10.49 1.35 -2.02
C ILE A 92 -9.94 0.64 -0.77
N VAL A 93 -8.62 0.58 -0.60
CA VAL A 93 -8.02 -0.09 0.57
C VAL A 93 -8.39 0.65 1.86
N ARG A 94 -8.45 1.99 1.84
CA ARG A 94 -8.91 2.78 2.97
C ARG A 94 -10.33 2.44 3.38
N GLU A 95 -11.26 2.38 2.43
CA GLU A 95 -12.67 2.03 2.69
C GLU A 95 -12.80 0.62 3.27
N MET A 96 -12.07 -0.36 2.73
CA MET A 96 -12.00 -1.71 3.31
C MET A 96 -11.45 -1.70 4.74
N CYS A 97 -10.43 -0.88 5.04
CA CYS A 97 -9.90 -0.77 6.40
C CYS A 97 -10.95 -0.20 7.36
N ASP A 98 -11.68 0.84 6.95
CA ASP A 98 -12.74 1.45 7.76
C ASP A 98 -13.85 0.44 8.08
N GLU A 99 -14.25 -0.39 7.10
CA GLU A 99 -15.25 -1.46 7.29
C GLU A 99 -14.80 -2.57 8.25
N HIS A 100 -13.48 -2.77 8.38
CA HIS A 100 -12.86 -3.81 9.21
C HIS A 100 -12.23 -3.27 10.50
N GLY A 101 -12.50 -2.01 10.87
CA GLY A 101 -11.99 -1.41 12.12
C GLY A 101 -10.48 -1.24 12.18
N LEU A 102 -9.81 -1.20 11.02
CA LEU A 102 -8.36 -1.05 10.88
C LEU A 102 -8.00 0.40 10.58
N THR A 103 -6.91 0.90 11.19
CA THR A 103 -6.35 2.20 10.76
C THR A 103 -5.66 2.08 9.40
N PHE A 104 -5.54 3.18 8.67
CA PHE A 104 -4.96 3.21 7.34
C PHE A 104 -3.98 4.37 7.17
N ALA A 105 -2.90 4.12 6.44
CA ALA A 105 -1.99 5.15 5.96
C ALA A 105 -1.44 4.81 4.57
N THR A 106 -1.04 5.84 3.83
CA THR A 106 -0.32 5.66 2.56
C THR A 106 1.17 5.93 2.73
N CYS A 107 2.05 5.12 2.13
CA CYS A 107 3.49 5.39 2.13
C CYS A 107 3.94 6.09 0.84
N ARG A 108 4.40 7.35 0.93
CA ARG A 108 4.94 8.12 -0.22
C ARG A 108 3.99 8.24 -1.42
N GLU A 109 2.68 8.24 -1.17
CA GLU A 109 1.66 8.45 -2.21
C GLU A 109 1.24 9.92 -2.35
N GLY A 110 1.40 10.72 -1.30
CA GLY A 110 0.98 12.12 -1.25
C GLY A 110 -0.50 12.33 -0.93
N PHE A 111 -1.20 11.30 -0.46
CA PHE A 111 -2.64 11.36 -0.13
C PHE A 111 -2.87 11.36 1.39
N LEU A 112 -2.34 12.37 2.10
CA LEU A 112 -2.47 12.48 3.55
C LEU A 112 -3.93 12.55 4.02
N SER A 113 -4.83 13.08 3.18
CA SER A 113 -6.27 13.11 3.46
C SER A 113 -6.91 11.72 3.60
N LEU A 114 -6.25 10.66 3.12
CA LEU A 114 -6.70 9.29 3.28
C LEU A 114 -6.23 8.65 4.58
N HIS A 115 -5.36 9.29 5.39
CA HIS A 115 -4.80 8.66 6.59
C HIS A 115 -5.83 8.69 7.74
N THR A 116 -5.96 7.57 8.46
CA THR A 116 -6.51 7.51 9.83
C THR A 116 -5.45 7.20 10.87
N ALA A 117 -4.34 6.58 10.47
CA ALA A 117 -3.19 6.36 11.35
C ALA A 117 -2.31 7.63 11.42
N PRO A 118 -1.71 7.96 12.58
CA PRO A 118 -0.80 9.10 12.70
C PRO A 118 0.52 8.96 11.92
N SER A 119 0.95 7.73 11.62
CA SER A 119 2.15 7.48 10.82
C SER A 119 2.04 6.20 9.98
N CYS A 120 2.78 6.15 8.87
CA CYS A 120 2.79 5.01 7.94
C CYS A 120 3.86 3.94 8.26
N ASP A 121 4.69 4.17 9.27
CA ASP A 121 5.78 3.28 9.68
C ASP A 121 5.56 2.66 11.06
N GLY A 122 4.43 2.98 11.71
CA GLY A 122 4.09 2.47 13.02
C GLY A 122 4.82 3.15 14.18
N THR A 123 5.59 4.21 13.95
CA THR A 123 6.26 4.98 15.02
C THR A 123 5.29 5.48 16.10
N HIS A 124 4.05 5.82 15.73
CA HIS A 124 3.00 6.20 16.68
C HIS A 124 2.62 5.08 17.67
N MET A 125 2.92 3.82 17.35
CA MET A 125 2.65 2.66 18.22
C MET A 125 3.74 2.42 19.26
N LEU A 126 4.90 3.09 19.16
CA LEU A 126 6.03 2.85 20.08
C LEU A 126 5.78 3.36 21.50
N GLY A 127 4.67 4.07 21.75
CA GLY A 127 4.32 4.65 23.04
C GLY A 127 5.30 5.76 23.41
N ALA A 128 4.84 7.01 23.45
CA ALA A 128 5.66 8.08 24.00
C ALA A 128 5.86 7.86 25.51
N LYS A 129 6.93 7.13 25.85
CA LYS A 129 7.71 7.29 27.07
C LYS A 129 9.17 7.49 26.66
N PHE A 130 9.44 8.59 25.96
CA PHE A 130 10.78 9.16 26.02
C PHE A 130 10.87 9.81 27.39
N ILE A 131 11.57 9.12 28.31
CA ILE A 131 12.03 9.68 29.59
C ILE A 131 13.03 10.79 29.28
#